data_AF-A0A4S1CCI1-F1
#
_entry.id   AF-A0A4S1CCI1-F1
#
_cell.length_a   1.000
_cell.length_b   1.000
_cell.length_c   1.000
_cell.angle_alpha   90.00
_cell.angle_beta   90.00
_cell.angle_gamma   90.00
#
_symmetry.space_group_name_H-M   'P 1'
#
loop_
_entity.id
_entity.type
_entity.pdbx_description
1 polymer ?
#
loop_
_entity_poly.entity_id
_entity_poly.type
_entity_poly.pdbx_seq_one_letter_code
_entity_poly.pdbx_strand_id
1 'polypeptide(L)'
;MDQHLTYIFAANIFLTFIDATVGYYAAPAVALLVGTDEEEVGRTVLSVRRLLSWVVTLYMFFNCLAYFDNREWLLYFTSAVLAVDITAQLLLFRKVIGRRGR
;
A
#
# COMPACT_ATOMS: atom_id res chain seq x y z
N MET A 1 -23.40 -11.89 -12.37
CA MET A 1 -22.41 -10.94 -11.84
C MET A 1 -21.54 -10.54 -13.01
N ASP A 2 -21.47 -9.26 -13.33
CA ASP A 2 -20.81 -8.79 -14.54
C ASP A 2 -19.33 -9.16 -14.54
N GLN A 3 -18.89 -9.83 -15.60
CA GLN A 3 -17.52 -10.34 -15.74
C GLN A 3 -16.47 -9.24 -15.56
N HIS A 4 -16.85 -8.00 -15.89
CA HIS A 4 -16.08 -6.78 -15.65
C HIS A 4 -15.74 -6.54 -14.16
N LEU A 5 -16.71 -6.72 -13.25
CA LEU A 5 -16.50 -6.52 -11.81
C LEU A 5 -15.58 -7.56 -11.21
N THR A 6 -15.64 -8.80 -11.71
CA THR A 6 -14.71 -9.87 -11.32
C THR A 6 -13.27 -9.54 -11.73
N TYR A 7 -13.06 -8.95 -12.91
CA TYR A 7 -11.73 -8.50 -13.31
C TYR A 7 -11.19 -7.37 -12.42
N ILE A 8 -12.02 -6.38 -12.07
CA ILE A 8 -11.61 -5.29 -11.16
C ILE A 8 -11.29 -5.85 -9.77
N PHE A 9 -12.13 -6.73 -9.24
CA PHE A 9 -11.90 -7.36 -7.94
C PHE A 9 -10.56 -8.12 -7.91
N ALA A 10 -10.29 -8.93 -8.94
CA ALA A 10 -9.03 -9.65 -9.07
C ALA A 10 -7.84 -8.68 -9.22
N ALA A 11 -7.97 -7.64 -10.04
CA ALA A 11 -6.94 -6.62 -10.21
C ALA A 11 -6.62 -5.91 -8.87
N ASN A 12 -7.63 -5.57 -8.08
CA ASN A 12 -7.45 -4.97 -6.76
C ASN A 12 -6.73 -5.90 -5.79
N ILE A 13 -6.95 -7.22 -5.86
CA ILE A 13 -6.19 -8.20 -5.07
C ILE A 13 -4.70 -8.13 -5.45
N PHE A 14 -4.39 -8.19 -6.74
CA PHE A 14 -3.01 -8.10 -7.22
C PHE A 14 -2.35 -6.76 -6.85
N LEU A 15 -3.06 -5.65 -7.02
CA LEU A 15 -2.58 -4.32 -6.64
C LEU A 15 -2.29 -4.22 -5.14
N THR A 16 -3.14 -4.81 -4.31
CA THR A 16 -2.93 -4.85 -2.86
C THR A 16 -1.66 -5.64 -2.50
N PHE A 17 -1.36 -6.74 -3.20
CA PHE A 17 -0.09 -7.46 -2.99
C PHE A 17 1.13 -6.67 -3.44
N ILE A 18 1.02 -5.95 -4.56
CA ILE A 18 2.07 -5.07 -5.05
C ILE A 18 2.32 -3.97 -4.02
N ASP A 19 1.26 -3.32 -3.53
CA ASP A 19 1.34 -2.29 -2.48
C ASP A 19 2.00 -2.82 -1.21
N ALA A 20 1.54 -3.95 -0.69
CA ALA A 20 2.14 -4.59 0.49
C ALA A 20 3.64 -4.87 0.30
N THR A 21 4.04 -5.30 -0.90
CA THR A 21 5.43 -5.58 -1.24
C THR A 21 6.25 -4.29 -1.27
N VAL A 22 5.80 -3.29 -2.02
CA VAL A 22 6.47 -2.00 -2.16
C VAL A 22 6.59 -1.31 -0.80
N GLY A 23 5.52 -1.23 -0.03
CA GLY A 23 5.49 -0.62 1.29
C GLY A 23 6.42 -1.31 2.29
N TYR A 24 6.54 -2.64 2.22
CA TYR A 24 7.46 -3.38 3.08
C TYR A 24 8.93 -3.03 2.82
N TYR A 25 9.31 -2.90 1.54
CA TYR A 25 10.66 -2.48 1.13
C TYR A 25 10.91 -0.98 1.32
N ALA A 26 9.86 -0.15 1.25
CA ALA A 26 9.95 1.28 1.47
C ALA A 26 10.00 1.67 2.96
N ALA A 27 9.51 0.83 3.88
CA ALA A 27 9.53 1.09 5.33
C ALA A 27 10.89 1.53 5.91
N PRO A 28 12.04 0.87 5.62
CA PRO A 28 13.36 1.33 6.06
C PRO A 28 13.77 2.67 5.44
N ALA A 29 13.37 2.93 4.20
CA ALA A 29 13.65 4.18 3.51
C ALA A 29 12.91 5.36 4.19
N VAL A 30 11.66 5.14 4.60
CA VAL A 30 10.86 6.11 5.37
C VAL A 30 11.44 6.32 6.77
N ALA A 31 11.84 5.25 7.46
CA ALA A 31 12.43 5.37 8.79
C ALA A 31 13.75 6.16 8.78
N LEU A 32 14.60 5.98 7.77
CA LEU A 32 15.83 6.76 7.57
C LEU A 32 15.58 8.25 7.27
N LEU A 33 14.41 8.61 6.75
CA LEU A 33 14.04 10.03 6.54
C LEU A 33 13.59 10.71 7.83
N VAL A 34 13.16 9.94 8.84
CA VAL A 34 12.52 10.44 10.06
C VAL A 34 13.42 10.35 11.28
N GLY A 35 14.27 9.32 11.40
CA GLY A 35 15.14 9.10 12.55
C GLY A 35 16.61 9.47 12.33
N THR A 36 17.19 10.23 13.26
CA THR A 36 18.63 10.53 13.34
C THR A 36 19.44 9.50 14.14
N ASP A 37 18.79 8.64 14.93
CA ASP A 37 19.43 7.59 15.75
C ASP A 37 19.03 6.17 15.32
N GLU A 38 19.99 5.24 15.28
CA GLU A 38 19.81 3.86 14.80
C GLU A 38 18.73 3.07 15.57
N GLU A 39 18.56 3.35 16.86
CA GLU A 39 17.58 2.67 17.71
C GLU A 39 16.13 3.10 17.41
N GLU A 40 15.93 4.36 17.02
CA GLU A 40 14.60 4.89 16.63
C GLU A 40 14.18 4.41 15.24
N VAL A 41 15.14 4.21 14.32
CA VAL A 41 14.89 3.67 12.99
C VAL A 41 14.26 2.28 13.07
N GLY A 42 14.79 1.39 13.91
CA GLY A 42 14.26 0.03 14.08
C GLY A 42 12.80 0.01 14.55
N ARG A 43 12.46 0.81 15.57
CA ARG A 43 11.08 0.95 16.06
C ARG A 43 10.14 1.54 15.01
N THR A 44 10.62 2.52 14.25
CA THR A 44 9.85 3.19 13.20
C THR A 44 9.53 2.22 12.05
N VAL A 45 10.50 1.42 11.60
CA VAL A 45 10.27 0.38 10.57
C VAL A 45 9.21 -0.61 11.02
N LEU A 46 9.27 -1.07 12.27
CA LEU A 46 8.33 -2.04 12.80
C LEU A 46 6.91 -1.48 12.89
N SER A 47 6.79 -0.20 13.28
CA SER A 47 5.53 0.53 13.30
C SER A 47 4.94 0.70 11.89
N VAL A 48 5.75 1.13 10.93
CA VAL A 48 5.34 1.29 9.52
C VAL A 48 4.86 -0.03 8.93
N ARG A 49 5.58 -1.13 9.15
CA ARG A 49 5.17 -2.46 8.67
C ARG A 49 3.86 -2.92 9.30
N ARG A 50 3.64 -2.65 10.58
CA ARG A 50 2.41 -3.00 11.27
C ARG A 50 1.22 -2.20 10.73
N LEU A 51 1.43 -0.91 10.46
CA LEU A 51 0.42 -0.04 9.87
C LEU A 51 0.07 -0.48 8.44
N LEU A 52 1.08 -0.80 7.63
CA LEU A 52 0.91 -1.36 6.29
C LEU A 52 0.05 -2.63 6.31
N SER A 53 0.32 -3.56 7.24
CA SER A 53 -0.47 -4.79 7.37
C SER A 53 -1.94 -4.51 7.70
N TRP A 54 -2.23 -3.51 8.53
CA TRP A 54 -3.60 -3.09 8.82
C TRP A 54 -4.28 -2.49 7.58
N VAL A 55 -3.58 -1.63 6.86
CA VAL A 55 -4.08 -0.99 5.64
C VAL A 55 -4.41 -2.03 4.56
N VAL A 56 -3.52 -2.99 4.33
CA VAL A 56 -3.74 -4.12 3.40
C VAL A 56 -4.97 -4.93 3.80
N THR A 57 -5.14 -5.22 5.09
CA THR A 57 -6.30 -5.95 5.61
C THR A 57 -7.59 -5.17 5.35
N LEU A 58 -7.56 -3.85 5.55
CA LEU A 58 -8.68 -2.95 5.32
C LEU A 58 -9.06 -2.91 3.83
N TYR A 59 -8.08 -2.83 2.93
CA TYR A 59 -8.32 -2.85 1.49
C TYR A 59 -8.91 -4.18 1.03
N MET A 60 -8.41 -5.31 1.51
CA MET A 60 -9.03 -6.61 1.19
C MET A 60 -10.45 -6.73 1.74
N PHE A 61 -10.69 -6.26 2.96
CA PHE A 61 -12.02 -6.25 3.53
C PHE A 61 -12.99 -5.42 2.69
N PHE A 62 -12.63 -4.20 2.31
CA PHE A 62 -13.47 -3.36 1.45
C PHE A 62 -13.63 -3.91 0.05
N ASN A 63 -12.58 -4.48 -0.55
CA ASN A 63 -12.64 -5.10 -1.88
C ASN A 63 -13.61 -6.29 -1.88
N CYS A 64 -13.55 -7.14 -0.85
CA CYS A 64 -14.49 -8.25 -0.66
C CYS A 64 -15.91 -7.74 -0.40
N LEU A 65 -16.08 -6.79 0.51
CA LEU A 65 -17.40 -6.20 0.81
C LEU A 65 -18.04 -5.61 -0.45
N ALA A 66 -17.26 -4.87 -1.25
CA ALA A 66 -17.73 -4.26 -2.48
C ALA A 66 -18.17 -5.29 -3.52
N TYR A 67 -17.42 -6.38 -3.66
CA TYR A 67 -17.74 -7.46 -4.59
C TYR A 67 -18.99 -8.24 -4.15
N PHE A 68 -19.07 -8.63 -2.88
CA PHE A 68 -20.21 -9.42 -2.39
C PHE A 68 -21.50 -8.61 -2.21
N ASP A 69 -21.41 -7.30 -1.94
CA ASP A 69 -22.56 -6.39 -1.85
C ASP A 69 -22.93 -5.74 -3.21
N ASN A 70 -22.29 -6.15 -4.32
CA ASN A 70 -22.46 -5.56 -5.67
C ASN A 70 -22.33 -4.02 -5.69
N ARG A 71 -21.46 -3.46 -4.85
CA ARG A 71 -21.20 -2.01 -4.77
C ARG A 71 -20.08 -1.64 -5.72
N GLU A 72 -20.41 -1.48 -7.00
CA GLU A 72 -19.43 -1.14 -8.05
C GLU A 72 -18.63 0.13 -7.74
N TRP A 73 -19.29 1.15 -7.21
CA TRP A 73 -18.64 2.40 -6.80
C TRP A 73 -17.52 2.18 -5.78
N LEU A 74 -17.73 1.24 -4.86
CA LEU A 74 -16.79 0.94 -3.79
C LEU A 74 -15.57 0.17 -4.34
N LEU A 75 -15.75 -0.69 -5.36
CA LEU A 75 -14.64 -1.32 -6.10
C LEU A 75 -13.76 -0.29 -6.82
N TYR A 76 -14.35 0.68 -7.52
CA TYR A 76 -13.59 1.75 -8.17
C TYR A 76 -12.89 2.64 -7.15
N PHE A 77 -13.56 2.96 -6.04
CA PHE A 77 -12.96 3.73 -4.96
C PHE A 77 -11.75 3.02 -4.37
N THR A 78 -11.85 1.72 -4.04
CA THR A 78 -10.72 0.93 -3.54
C THR A 78 -9.58 0.88 -4.55
N SER A 79 -9.88 0.76 -5.85
CA SER A 79 -8.88 0.80 -6.93
C SER A 79 -8.12 2.12 -6.96
N ALA A 80 -8.85 3.25 -6.87
CA ALA A 80 -8.26 4.59 -6.89
C ALA A 80 -7.37 4.83 -5.65
N VAL A 81 -7.82 4.40 -4.48
CA VAL A 81 -7.05 4.53 -3.24
C VAL A 81 -5.76 3.69 -3.31
N LEU A 82 -5.84 2.44 -3.78
CA LEU A 82 -4.66 1.58 -4.00
C LEU A 82 -3.66 2.22 -4.97
N ALA A 83 -4.14 2.78 -6.09
CA ALA A 83 -3.28 3.43 -7.06
C ALA A 83 -2.54 4.65 -6.47
N VAL A 84 -3.23 5.45 -5.65
CA VAL A 84 -2.63 6.59 -4.95
C VAL A 84 -1.58 6.12 -3.94
N ASP A 85 -1.87 5.07 -3.15
CA ASP A 85 -0.95 4.58 -2.12
C ASP A 85 0.33 4.02 -2.75
N ILE A 86 0.21 3.17 -3.79
CA ILE A 86 1.35 2.66 -4.55
C ILE A 86 2.18 3.80 -5.14
N THR A 87 1.52 4.82 -5.71
CA THR A 87 2.22 5.98 -6.29
C THR A 87 2.96 6.77 -5.21
N ALA A 88 2.36 6.99 -4.04
CA ALA A 88 2.98 7.67 -2.92
C ALA A 88 4.19 6.89 -2.39
N GLN A 89 4.04 5.58 -2.16
CA GLN A 89 5.13 4.70 -1.71
C GLN A 89 6.28 4.65 -2.73
N LEU A 90 5.99 4.61 -4.03
CA LEU A 90 7.01 4.70 -5.11
C LEU A 90 7.74 6.04 -5.12
N LEU A 91 7.03 7.17 -4.97
CA LEU A 91 7.63 8.50 -4.93
C LEU A 91 8.55 8.66 -3.71
N LEU A 92 8.13 8.15 -2.54
CA LEU A 92 8.96 8.14 -1.34
C LEU A 92 10.22 7.29 -1.55
N PHE A 93 10.07 6.08 -2.08
CA PHE A 93 11.19 5.20 -2.37
C PHE A 93 12.20 5.82 -3.34
N ARG A 94 11.72 6.42 -4.43
CA ARG A 94 12.55 7.11 -5.42
C ARG A 94 13.27 8.32 -4.83
N LYS A 95 12.63 9.07 -3.93
CA LYS A 95 13.24 10.23 -3.24
C LYS A 95 14.38 9.81 -2.31
N VAL A 96 14.26 8.65 -1.65
CA VAL A 96 15.31 8.13 -0.77
C VAL A 96 16.51 7.60 -1.56
N ILE A 97 16.27 6.85 -2.64
CA ILE A 97 17.35 6.39 -3.53
C ILE A 97 18.10 7.59 -4.13
N GLY A 98 17.39 8.63 -4.57
CA GLY A 98 18.00 9.83 -5.14
C GLY A 98 18.87 10.63 -4.16
N ARG A 99 18.66 10.51 -2.84
CA ARG A 99 19.51 11.15 -1.82
C ARG A 99 20.78 10.38 -1.51
N ARG A 100 20.81 9.06 -1.75
CA ARG A 100 21.97 8.20 -1.43
C ARG A 100 23.11 8.26 -2.46
N GLY A 101 22.89 8.95 -3.58
CA GLY A 101 23.86 9.14 -4.68
C GLY A 101 24.45 10.55 -4.77
N ARG A 102 24.36 11.35 -3.71
CA ARG A 102 24.98 12.66 -3.58
C ARG A 102 25.81 12.73 -2.30
#